data_AF-A0A4R4SQQ9-F1
#
_entry.id   AF-A0A4R4SQQ9-F1
#
_cell.length_a   1.000
_cell.length_b   1.000
_cell.length_c   1.000
_cell.angle_alpha   90.00
_cell.angle_beta   90.00
_cell.angle_gamma   90.00
#
_symmetry.space_group_name_H-M   'P 1'
#
loop_
_entity.id
_entity.type
_entity.pdbx_description
1 polymer ?
#
loop_
_entity_poly.entity_id
_entity_poly.type
_entity_poly.pdbx_seq_one_letter_code
_entity_poly.pdbx_strand_id
1 'polypeptide(L)'
;MTYPMSRRALLWGGLGVTATGMVAGLSSAATAGPRPGVARTDAEIYGVTTVDPLITQRADPFITHPVAGMYYFTGSVPEYDRIVVRGASTIAGLATATESVVWRRPASGKMAGHIWAPELHRIDGRWYIYFAAGDSDNVFRIRMYVLESGLADPRDPAGWQLRGQIVTEWDDFSLDATTFAHAGRRYLVWAQAEPEIAVNTSLYIAEMNTPWSIRTKPVRIATPTRAWETQGFAVNEGPAVLVRNGRVFLTFSASATDARYCMGLLTADAGANLLDNRSWVKTPDPVFVTSERTKRYGPGHNSFTVAEDGVTDVLVYHARDYRDITGDPLYDPNRHTRVQRLYWHGDGSPLFGVPVGEGGPIVRLSPANARKAYVRHWEYVLRVDTGVRELADSQFRFVPGLAGTGTESLRSVNFPDRYVRVVDGTVQIVPVAAGSPEATSASFRRIPRTGGGVSLQLAADAAAYLRHDRGRLIVGPAAGDRTTFLLS
;
A
#
# COMPACT_ATOMS: atom_id res chain seq x y z
N MET A 1 46.27 35.20 -12.56
CA MET A 1 47.49 34.45 -12.19
C MET A 1 47.32 33.01 -12.65
N THR A 2 47.95 32.70 -13.77
CA THR A 2 48.04 31.39 -14.40
C THR A 2 49.26 30.66 -13.84
N TYR A 3 49.09 29.43 -13.37
CA TYR A 3 50.20 28.51 -13.15
C TYR A 3 50.02 27.25 -14.01
N PRO A 4 50.99 26.93 -14.88
CA PRO A 4 50.93 25.77 -15.77
C PRO A 4 51.47 24.50 -15.11
N MET A 5 51.07 23.36 -15.66
CA MET A 5 51.55 22.02 -15.33
C MET A 5 53.03 21.80 -15.71
N SER A 6 53.70 20.88 -15.00
CA SER A 6 54.88 20.16 -15.52
C SER A 6 54.91 18.71 -15.00
N ARG A 7 55.23 17.78 -15.91
CA ARG A 7 55.37 16.33 -15.74
C ARG A 7 56.85 15.94 -15.68
N ARG A 8 57.17 14.90 -14.88
CA ARG A 8 58.20 13.83 -15.01
C ARG A 8 58.81 13.54 -13.63
N ALA A 9 58.49 12.43 -12.98
CA ALA A 9 58.98 11.06 -13.19
C ALA A 9 60.47 10.89 -12.85
N LEU A 10 60.75 10.30 -11.68
CA LEU A 10 61.96 9.52 -11.41
C LEU A 10 61.57 8.28 -10.59
N LEU A 11 62.23 7.18 -10.90
CA LEU A 11 61.88 5.79 -10.63
C LEU A 11 63.15 5.13 -10.03
N TRP A 12 62.99 4.04 -9.27
CA TRP A 12 64.00 3.10 -8.70
C TRP A 12 64.59 3.49 -7.33
N GLY A 13 64.67 2.66 -6.30
CA GLY A 13 64.24 1.28 -5.97
C GLY A 13 64.29 1.18 -4.41
N GLY A 14 63.75 0.21 -3.68
CA GLY A 14 63.59 -1.22 -3.92
C GLY A 14 64.19 -1.95 -2.71
N LEU A 15 63.36 -2.32 -1.72
CA LEU A 15 63.54 -3.32 -0.63
C LEU A 15 62.29 -3.15 0.26
N GLY A 16 61.36 -4.09 0.41
CA GLY A 16 61.45 -5.55 0.34
C GLY A 16 61.06 -6.12 1.71
N VAL A 17 59.77 -6.04 2.09
CA VAL A 17 59.19 -6.91 3.13
C VAL A 17 57.81 -7.36 2.65
N THR A 18 57.73 -8.65 2.32
CA THR A 18 56.52 -9.40 2.04
C THR A 18 55.85 -9.83 3.34
N ALA A 19 54.57 -9.49 3.50
CA ALA A 19 53.62 -10.26 4.29
C ALA A 19 52.22 -10.14 3.65
N THR A 20 51.83 -11.20 2.95
CA THR A 20 50.47 -11.77 2.83
C THR A 20 49.36 -10.95 3.50
N GLY A 21 48.35 -10.44 2.82
CA GLY A 21 47.50 -11.14 1.86
C GLY A 21 46.19 -11.53 2.54
N MET A 22 45.24 -10.59 2.65
CA MET A 22 43.82 -10.89 2.75
C MET A 22 43.07 -9.88 1.90
N VAL A 23 42.83 -10.25 0.65
CA VAL A 23 41.76 -9.66 -0.16
C VAL A 23 40.48 -10.09 0.53
N ALA A 24 39.85 -9.19 1.29
CA ALA A 24 38.50 -9.41 1.77
C ALA A 24 37.60 -9.47 0.53
N GLY A 25 37.23 -10.70 0.16
CA GLY A 25 36.29 -10.95 -0.91
C GLY A 25 35.01 -10.20 -0.63
N LEU A 26 34.64 -9.31 -1.54
CA LEU A 26 33.29 -8.80 -1.66
C LEU A 26 32.41 -10.00 -1.99
N SER A 27 31.82 -10.60 -0.96
CA SER A 27 30.69 -11.51 -1.11
C SER A 27 29.54 -10.68 -1.66
N SER A 28 29.46 -10.54 -2.98
CA SER A 28 28.22 -10.20 -3.65
C SER A 28 27.23 -11.29 -3.25
N ALA A 29 26.33 -10.99 -2.31
CA ALA A 29 25.12 -11.76 -2.14
C ALA A 29 24.34 -11.61 -3.44
N ALA A 30 24.62 -12.49 -4.41
CA ALA A 30 23.78 -12.69 -5.55
C ALA A 30 22.41 -13.06 -4.98
N THR A 31 21.45 -12.14 -5.10
CA THR A 31 20.04 -12.50 -5.00
C THR A 31 19.87 -13.68 -5.95
N ALA A 32 19.61 -14.87 -5.39
CA ALA A 32 19.40 -16.05 -6.18
C ALA A 32 18.25 -15.74 -7.15
N GLY A 33 18.58 -15.54 -8.42
CA GLY A 33 17.57 -15.50 -9.47
C GLY A 33 16.72 -16.78 -9.39
N PRO A 34 15.45 -16.73 -9.84
CA PRO A 34 14.58 -17.89 -9.77
C PRO A 34 15.29 -19.12 -10.35
N ARG A 35 15.41 -20.18 -9.55
CA ARG A 35 15.95 -21.46 -10.02
C ARG A 35 15.13 -21.90 -11.24
N PRO A 36 15.75 -22.14 -12.40
CA PRO A 36 15.04 -22.65 -13.56
C PRO A 36 14.32 -23.96 -13.18
N GLY A 37 12.98 -23.97 -13.26
CA GLY A 37 12.18 -25.19 -13.14
C GLY A 37 11.32 -25.36 -11.88
N VAL A 38 11.38 -24.46 -10.88
CA VAL A 38 10.43 -24.50 -9.73
C VAL A 38 9.27 -23.54 -9.99
N ALA A 39 8.04 -24.04 -9.94
CA ALA A 39 6.85 -23.20 -10.06
C ALA A 39 6.73 -22.29 -8.82
N ARG A 40 6.50 -20.99 -9.04
CA ARG A 40 6.24 -20.04 -7.96
C ARG A 40 4.98 -20.44 -7.20
N THR A 41 5.04 -20.37 -5.88
CA THR A 41 3.90 -20.47 -4.98
C THR A 41 2.93 -19.30 -5.19
N ASP A 42 1.67 -19.45 -4.78
CA ASP A 42 0.68 -18.37 -4.86
C ASP A 42 1.11 -17.14 -4.04
N ALA A 43 1.82 -17.35 -2.92
CA ALA A 43 2.39 -16.28 -2.10
C ALA A 43 3.48 -15.50 -2.84
N GLU A 44 4.39 -16.22 -3.51
CA GLU A 44 5.41 -15.58 -4.35
C GLU A 44 4.76 -14.84 -5.54
N ILE A 45 3.68 -15.37 -6.11
CA ILE A 45 2.94 -14.71 -7.21
C ILE A 45 2.27 -13.42 -6.72
N TYR A 46 1.57 -13.49 -5.59
CA TYR A 46 0.89 -12.34 -5.01
C TYR A 46 1.90 -11.24 -4.66
N GLY A 47 3.05 -11.62 -4.09
CA GLY A 47 4.19 -10.74 -3.85
C GLY A 47 4.05 -9.83 -2.63
N VAL A 48 2.96 -9.94 -1.87
CA VAL A 48 2.71 -9.18 -0.64
C VAL A 48 2.27 -10.14 0.46
N THR A 49 2.58 -9.83 1.71
CA THR A 49 2.13 -10.62 2.87
C THR A 49 0.60 -10.75 2.92
N THR A 50 0.13 -11.87 3.46
CA THR A 50 -1.30 -12.16 3.69
C THR A 50 -1.69 -12.04 5.16
N VAL A 51 -0.79 -11.53 6.01
CA VAL A 51 -1.09 -11.23 7.41
C VAL A 51 -2.09 -10.06 7.45
N ASP A 52 -3.31 -10.32 7.96
CA ASP A 52 -4.40 -9.35 8.05
C ASP A 52 -5.15 -9.51 9.38
N PRO A 53 -5.27 -8.44 10.20
CA PRO A 53 -4.55 -7.18 10.07
C PRO A 53 -3.03 -7.38 10.21
N LEU A 54 -2.23 -6.52 9.58
CA LEU A 54 -0.78 -6.54 9.74
C LEU A 54 -0.37 -6.15 11.15
N ILE A 55 -0.97 -5.08 11.68
CA ILE A 55 -0.73 -4.59 13.05
C ILE A 55 -2.06 -4.14 13.64
N THR A 56 -2.45 -4.77 14.74
CA THR A 56 -3.69 -4.43 15.47
C THR A 56 -3.53 -3.10 16.20
N GLN A 57 -4.67 -2.39 16.34
CA GLN A 57 -4.77 -1.13 17.07
C GLN A 57 -3.69 -0.10 16.70
N ARG A 58 -3.47 0.06 15.39
CA ARG A 58 -2.59 1.07 14.82
C ARG A 58 -3.33 1.72 13.67
N ALA A 59 -3.65 3.00 13.86
CA ALA A 59 -4.20 3.85 12.82
C ALA A 59 -3.08 4.59 12.07
N ASP A 60 -3.46 5.29 11.01
CA ASP A 60 -2.61 6.20 10.24
C ASP A 60 -1.22 5.60 9.90
N PRO A 61 -1.20 4.41 9.27
CA PRO A 61 0.03 3.64 9.15
C PRO A 61 0.98 4.19 8.09
N PHE A 62 2.24 4.34 8.49
CA PHE A 62 3.33 4.67 7.59
C PHE A 62 4.39 3.55 7.60
N ILE A 63 4.64 2.95 6.43
CA ILE A 63 5.76 2.01 6.23
C ILE A 63 6.74 2.65 5.24
N THR A 64 8.01 2.75 5.63
CA THR A 64 9.05 3.29 4.76
C THR A 64 9.27 2.39 3.55
N HIS A 65 9.81 2.93 2.46
CA HIS A 65 10.60 2.10 1.55
C HIS A 65 11.75 1.42 2.32
N PRO A 66 12.25 0.25 1.88
CA PRO A 66 13.29 -0.45 2.59
C PRO A 66 14.57 0.41 2.61
N VAL A 67 15.10 0.66 3.81
CA VAL A 67 16.36 1.36 4.03
C VAL A 67 17.36 0.36 4.59
N ALA A 68 18.46 0.13 3.88
CA ALA A 68 19.45 -0.88 4.23
C ALA A 68 18.85 -2.28 4.51
N GLY A 69 17.86 -2.68 3.70
CA GLY A 69 17.19 -3.98 3.81
C GLY A 69 16.15 -4.08 4.92
N MET A 70 15.78 -2.97 5.57
CA MET A 70 14.79 -2.92 6.64
C MET A 70 13.62 -2.01 6.28
N TYR A 71 12.41 -2.49 6.53
CA TYR A 71 11.22 -1.66 6.64
C TYR A 71 11.13 -1.09 8.05
N TYR A 72 10.70 0.17 8.14
CA TYR A 72 10.30 0.77 9.41
C TYR A 72 8.84 1.15 9.36
N PHE A 73 8.16 0.92 10.48
CA PHE A 73 6.74 1.22 10.65
C PHE A 73 6.53 2.20 11.79
N THR A 74 5.63 3.14 11.57
CA THR A 74 5.04 3.99 12.61
C THR A 74 3.54 4.18 12.32
N GLY A 75 2.79 4.64 13.32
CA GLY A 75 1.36 4.93 13.19
C GLY A 75 0.81 5.46 14.50
N SER A 76 -0.42 6.00 14.45
CA SER A 76 -1.12 6.50 15.63
C SER A 76 -1.46 5.34 16.58
N VAL A 77 -1.00 5.45 17.82
CA VAL A 77 -1.40 4.57 18.93
C VAL A 77 -2.73 5.04 19.52
N PRO A 78 -3.56 4.15 20.09
CA PRO A 78 -4.89 4.52 20.57
C PRO A 78 -4.90 5.58 21.68
N GLU A 79 -3.84 5.66 22.48
CA GLU A 79 -3.73 6.63 23.57
C GLU A 79 -3.37 8.05 23.09
N TYR A 80 -2.94 8.20 21.83
CA TYR A 80 -2.48 9.46 21.23
C TYR A 80 -1.47 10.24 22.10
N ASP A 81 -0.53 9.54 22.75
CA ASP A 81 0.40 10.11 23.74
C ASP A 81 1.89 10.04 23.34
N ARG A 82 2.21 9.32 22.26
CA ARG A 82 3.59 8.98 21.89
C ARG A 82 3.74 8.62 20.43
N ILE A 83 4.99 8.62 19.98
CA ILE A 83 5.39 8.14 18.66
C ILE A 83 6.17 6.84 18.84
N VAL A 84 5.86 5.86 18.01
CA VAL A 84 6.44 4.52 18.07
C VAL A 84 7.08 4.14 16.74
N VAL A 85 8.17 3.37 16.79
CA VAL A 85 8.84 2.83 15.59
C VAL A 85 9.11 1.35 15.78
N ARG A 86 8.75 0.55 14.78
CA ARG A 86 9.12 -0.87 14.65
C ARG A 86 9.98 -1.05 13.41
N GLY A 87 10.80 -2.10 13.37
CA GLY A 87 11.63 -2.41 12.20
C GLY A 87 11.77 -3.91 11.95
N ALA A 88 11.65 -4.31 10.69
CA ALA A 88 11.79 -5.70 10.24
C ALA A 88 12.33 -5.77 8.80
N SER A 89 12.94 -6.89 8.41
CA SER A 89 13.45 -7.09 7.04
C SER A 89 12.36 -7.42 6.01
N THR A 90 11.15 -7.75 6.46
CA THR A 90 9.98 -8.00 5.63
C THR A 90 8.78 -7.25 6.18
N ILE A 91 7.82 -6.92 5.32
CA ILE A 91 6.57 -6.28 5.73
C ILE A 91 5.83 -7.16 6.74
N ALA A 92 5.78 -8.48 6.48
CA ALA A 92 5.18 -9.46 7.39
C ALA A 92 5.83 -9.45 8.79
N GLY A 93 7.16 -9.27 8.85
CA GLY A 93 7.90 -9.24 10.11
C GLY A 93 7.54 -8.07 11.02
N LEU A 94 6.95 -6.99 10.49
CA LEU A 94 6.49 -5.84 11.28
C LEU A 94 5.38 -6.21 12.28
N ALA A 95 4.59 -7.26 11.97
CA ALA A 95 3.52 -7.74 12.84
C ALA A 95 4.04 -8.15 14.22
N THR A 96 5.22 -8.77 14.29
CA THR A 96 5.83 -9.30 15.52
C THR A 96 7.05 -8.51 15.99
N ALA A 97 7.53 -7.53 15.21
CA ALA A 97 8.65 -6.69 15.58
C ALA A 97 8.38 -5.91 16.88
N THR A 98 9.38 -5.84 17.76
CA THR A 98 9.30 -5.06 18.99
C THR A 98 9.13 -3.57 18.69
N GLU A 99 8.25 -2.93 19.45
CA GLU A 99 7.97 -1.51 19.36
C GLU A 99 8.89 -0.69 20.25
N SER A 100 9.55 0.32 19.67
CA SER A 100 10.30 1.33 20.41
C SER A 100 9.48 2.60 20.51
N VAL A 101 9.34 3.15 21.72
CA VAL A 101 8.81 4.51 21.91
C VAL A 101 9.96 5.49 21.69
N VAL A 102 9.87 6.29 20.63
CA VAL A 102 10.95 7.21 20.25
C VAL A 102 10.73 8.63 20.77
N TRP A 103 9.48 8.99 21.06
CA TRP A 103 9.11 10.28 21.63
C TRP A 103 7.78 10.19 22.38
N ARG A 104 7.63 10.96 23.45
CA ARG A 104 6.40 11.08 24.24
C ARG A 104 6.01 12.54 24.40
N ARG A 105 4.70 12.80 24.41
CA ARG A 105 4.20 14.15 24.70
C ARG A 105 4.63 14.62 26.10
N PRO A 106 4.88 15.92 26.30
CA PRO A 106 5.06 16.47 27.63
C PRO A 106 3.77 16.38 28.46
N ALA A 107 3.88 16.50 29.78
CA ALA A 107 2.75 16.41 30.69
C ALA A 107 1.77 17.60 30.58
N SER A 108 2.25 18.77 30.12
CA SER A 108 1.45 19.99 29.96
C SER A 108 2.07 20.93 28.94
N GLY A 109 1.30 21.93 28.51
CA GLY A 109 1.73 22.96 27.57
C GLY A 109 1.61 22.52 26.11
N LYS A 110 2.55 22.99 25.28
CA LYS A 110 2.56 22.71 23.85
C LYS A 110 2.82 21.24 23.55
N MET A 111 2.12 20.70 22.55
CA MET A 111 2.20 19.28 22.15
C MET A 111 1.77 18.28 23.24
N ALA A 112 1.13 18.72 24.33
CA ALA A 112 0.65 17.86 25.42
C ALA A 112 -0.77 17.30 25.19
N GLY A 113 -1.37 17.55 24.01
CA GLY A 113 -2.66 17.03 23.58
C GLY A 113 -2.54 15.75 22.76
N HIS A 114 -3.38 15.60 21.74
CA HIS A 114 -3.37 14.43 20.86
C HIS A 114 -2.13 14.38 19.97
N ILE A 115 -1.44 13.24 19.94
CA ILE A 115 -0.31 12.94 19.05
C ILE A 115 -0.79 12.04 17.92
N TRP A 116 -0.75 12.53 16.68
CA TRP A 116 -1.35 11.86 15.53
C TRP A 116 -0.40 11.71 14.35
N ALA A 117 -0.67 10.65 13.58
CA ALA A 117 -0.20 10.40 12.22
C ALA A 117 1.30 10.65 12.01
N PRO A 118 2.18 9.97 12.76
CA PRO A 118 3.60 10.07 12.49
C PRO A 118 3.95 9.48 11.12
N GLU A 119 4.77 10.18 10.32
CA GLU A 119 5.41 9.64 9.11
C GLU A 119 6.92 9.68 9.24
N LEU A 120 7.59 8.55 8.97
CA LEU A 120 9.04 8.41 9.09
C LEU A 120 9.74 8.52 7.72
N HIS A 121 10.50 9.57 7.50
CA HIS A 121 11.18 9.82 6.22
C HIS A 121 12.70 9.82 6.37
N ARG A 122 13.41 9.28 5.37
CA ARG A 122 14.87 9.44 5.25
C ARG A 122 15.17 10.53 4.21
N ILE A 123 15.75 11.64 4.66
CA ILE A 123 16.08 12.80 3.80
C ILE A 123 17.55 13.14 4.03
N ASP A 124 18.33 13.17 2.95
CA ASP A 124 19.75 13.56 2.96
C ASP A 124 20.59 12.85 4.04
N GLY A 125 20.34 11.55 4.22
CA GLY A 125 21.05 10.72 5.19
C GLY A 125 20.64 10.94 6.64
N ARG A 126 19.46 11.53 6.90
CA ARG A 126 18.90 11.74 8.24
C ARG A 126 17.45 11.30 8.30
N TRP A 127 16.99 10.91 9.49
CA TRP A 127 15.60 10.52 9.74
C TRP A 127 14.80 11.74 10.18
N TYR A 128 13.57 11.84 9.70
CA TYR A 128 12.60 12.86 10.10
C TYR A 128 11.27 12.19 10.41
N ILE A 129 10.65 12.57 11.54
CA ILE A 129 9.26 12.20 11.82
C ILE A 129 8.40 13.45 11.74
N TYR A 130 7.47 13.47 10.79
CA TYR A 130 6.41 14.46 10.72
C TYR A 130 5.22 13.93 11.52
N PHE A 131 4.64 14.74 12.40
CA PHE A 131 3.50 14.34 13.21
C PHE A 131 2.64 15.55 13.56
N ALA A 132 1.41 15.33 14.01
CA ALA A 132 0.55 16.38 14.49
C ALA A 132 0.40 16.32 16.01
N ALA A 133 0.34 17.49 16.67
CA ALA A 133 0.15 17.56 18.11
C ALA A 133 -0.78 18.72 18.53
N GLY A 134 -1.64 18.47 19.50
CA GLY A 134 -2.43 19.50 20.20
C GLY A 134 -1.78 19.99 21.50
N ASP A 135 -2.37 21.00 22.12
CA ASP A 135 -1.91 21.54 23.41
C ASP A 135 -2.70 20.94 24.59
N SER A 136 -2.19 21.02 25.82
CA SER A 136 -2.95 20.53 27.00
C SER A 136 -4.21 21.35 27.31
N ASP A 137 -4.22 22.65 26.99
CA ASP A 137 -5.38 23.53 27.22
C ASP A 137 -6.46 23.37 26.14
N ASN A 138 -6.08 22.89 24.96
CA ASN A 138 -6.98 22.52 23.88
C ASN A 138 -6.36 21.39 23.04
N VAL A 139 -6.78 20.15 23.29
CA VAL A 139 -6.24 18.96 22.63
C VAL A 139 -6.50 18.92 21.13
N PHE A 140 -7.43 19.74 20.62
CA PHE A 140 -7.73 19.92 19.20
C PHE A 140 -7.09 21.17 18.60
N ARG A 141 -6.26 21.92 19.34
CA ARG A 141 -5.39 22.95 18.75
C ARG A 141 -4.20 22.28 18.03
N ILE A 142 -4.52 21.47 17.03
CA ILE A 142 -3.56 20.61 16.33
C ILE A 142 -2.70 21.45 15.37
N ARG A 143 -1.38 21.25 15.44
CA ARG A 143 -0.38 21.77 14.50
C ARG A 143 0.58 20.66 14.09
N MET A 144 1.33 20.91 13.02
CA MET A 144 2.34 19.99 12.48
C MET A 144 3.71 20.24 13.13
N TYR A 145 4.42 19.17 13.48
CA TYR A 145 5.72 19.19 14.12
C TYR A 145 6.69 18.20 13.46
N VAL A 146 7.99 18.43 13.66
CA VAL A 146 9.05 17.56 13.12
C VAL A 146 10.05 17.16 14.19
N LEU A 147 10.34 15.86 14.27
CA LEU A 147 11.53 15.32 14.94
C LEU A 147 12.61 15.00 13.89
N GLU A 148 13.88 15.09 14.27
CA GLU A 148 15.01 14.65 13.46
C GLU A 148 15.91 13.70 14.25
N SER A 149 16.45 12.68 13.58
CA SER A 149 17.54 11.85 14.11
C SER A 149 18.67 11.66 13.09
N GLY A 150 19.90 11.84 13.58
CA GLY A 150 21.12 11.55 12.82
C GLY A 150 21.58 10.09 12.92
N LEU A 151 20.96 9.29 13.79
CA LEU A 151 21.35 7.89 13.98
C LEU A 151 20.95 7.05 12.77
N ALA A 152 21.64 5.92 12.60
CA ALA A 152 21.32 4.96 11.54
C ALA A 152 20.01 4.23 11.82
N ASP A 153 19.82 3.77 13.06
CA ASP A 153 18.60 3.08 13.49
C ASP A 153 17.56 4.10 14.02
N PRO A 154 16.42 4.30 13.34
CA PRO A 154 15.39 5.23 13.79
C PRO A 154 14.65 4.77 15.05
N ARG A 155 14.87 3.52 15.50
CA ARG A 155 14.24 2.97 16.72
C ARG A 155 14.93 3.43 18.01
N ASP A 156 16.12 4.01 17.93
CA ASP A 156 16.86 4.48 19.09
C ASP A 156 16.33 5.85 19.55
N PRO A 157 15.68 5.94 20.74
CA PRO A 157 15.12 7.19 21.25
C PRO A 157 16.19 8.27 21.50
N ALA A 158 17.45 7.90 21.74
CA ALA A 158 18.51 8.85 22.06
C ALA A 158 18.89 9.75 20.87
N GLY A 159 18.52 9.35 19.64
CA GLY A 159 18.83 10.10 18.44
C GLY A 159 17.88 11.26 18.12
N TRP A 160 16.71 11.33 18.76
CA TRP A 160 15.63 12.20 18.32
C TRP A 160 15.67 13.58 18.98
N GLN A 161 15.66 14.62 18.14
CA GLN A 161 15.56 16.02 18.53
C GLN A 161 14.32 16.67 17.92
N LEU A 162 13.58 17.43 18.71
CA LEU A 162 12.48 18.26 18.21
C LEU A 162 13.02 19.46 17.42
N ARG A 163 12.60 19.60 16.15
CA ARG A 163 12.88 20.77 15.31
C ARG A 163 11.85 21.88 15.47
N GLY A 164 10.65 21.55 15.93
CA GLY A 164 9.59 22.49 16.24
C GLY A 164 8.40 22.37 15.30
N GLN A 165 7.53 23.38 15.34
CA GLN A 165 6.32 23.46 14.52
C GLN A 165 6.68 23.83 13.06
N ILE A 166 6.05 23.19 12.09
CA ILE A 166 6.03 23.68 10.70
C ILE A 166 5.05 24.85 10.65
N VAL A 167 5.57 26.07 10.49
CA VAL A 167 4.75 27.29 10.41
C VAL A 167 4.22 27.46 8.99
N THR A 168 2.91 27.68 8.87
CA THR A 168 2.23 28.00 7.60
C THR A 168 1.75 29.45 7.59
N GLU A 169 1.11 29.88 6.50
CA GLU A 169 0.72 31.30 6.30
C GLU A 169 -0.37 31.76 7.29
N TRP A 170 -1.14 30.85 7.87
CA TRP A 170 -2.12 31.13 8.91
C TRP A 170 -2.10 30.05 10.00
N ASP A 171 -2.47 30.43 11.22
CA ASP A 171 -2.38 29.56 12.40
C ASP A 171 -3.74 28.90 12.70
N ASP A 172 -4.00 27.74 12.09
CA ASP A 172 -5.24 26.98 12.27
C ASP A 172 -4.99 25.46 12.29
N PHE A 173 -6.02 24.67 12.55
CA PHE A 173 -5.97 23.20 12.63
C PHE A 173 -5.22 22.61 11.43
N SER A 174 -4.06 21.98 11.68
CA SER A 174 -3.14 21.49 10.64
C SER A 174 -2.50 20.16 11.03
N LEU A 175 -2.61 19.15 10.18
CA LEU A 175 -2.18 17.77 10.44
C LEU A 175 -1.76 17.03 9.16
N ASP A 176 -1.36 15.78 9.33
CA ASP A 176 -1.10 14.81 8.26
C ASP A 176 -0.08 15.30 7.23
N ALA A 177 1.02 15.86 7.73
CA ALA A 177 2.15 16.28 6.91
C ALA A 177 2.85 15.07 6.28
N THR A 178 2.81 14.99 4.95
CA THR A 178 3.66 14.08 4.16
C THR A 178 4.64 14.87 3.29
N THR A 179 5.75 14.24 2.92
CA THR A 179 6.75 14.86 2.04
C THR A 179 7.17 13.92 0.92
N PHE A 180 7.44 14.49 -0.26
CA PHE A 180 8.00 13.77 -1.39
C PHE A 180 8.98 14.65 -2.16
N ALA A 181 9.94 14.01 -2.83
CA ALA A 181 10.88 14.67 -3.72
C ALA A 181 10.47 14.39 -5.18
N HIS A 182 10.52 15.41 -6.02
CA HIS A 182 10.25 15.31 -7.44
C HIS A 182 10.98 16.39 -8.22
N ALA A 183 11.61 16.01 -9.34
CA ALA A 183 12.37 16.91 -10.22
C ALA A 183 13.38 17.83 -9.47
N GLY A 184 14.11 17.27 -8.49
CA GLY A 184 15.12 17.98 -7.70
C GLY A 184 14.57 18.95 -6.64
N ARG A 185 13.24 18.97 -6.45
CA ARG A 185 12.55 19.78 -5.44
C ARG A 185 11.90 18.87 -4.41
N ARG A 186 11.75 19.36 -3.18
CA ARG A 186 11.00 18.67 -2.12
C ARG A 186 9.74 19.44 -1.81
N TYR A 187 8.63 18.73 -1.69
CA TYR A 187 7.33 19.29 -1.37
C TYR A 187 6.84 18.76 -0.03
N LEU A 188 6.09 19.60 0.68
CA LEU A 188 5.23 19.21 1.79
C LEU A 188 3.79 19.24 1.29
N VAL A 189 3.03 18.21 1.63
CA VAL A 189 1.58 18.16 1.45
C VAL A 189 0.94 17.89 2.81
N TRP A 190 -0.13 18.60 3.14
CA TRP A 190 -0.79 18.46 4.44
C TRP A 190 -2.26 18.82 4.37
N ALA A 191 -2.98 18.53 5.45
CA ALA A 191 -4.36 18.92 5.66
C ALA A 191 -4.44 20.11 6.61
N GLN A 192 -5.20 21.16 6.24
CA GLN A 192 -5.33 22.35 7.08
C GLN A 192 -6.73 23.00 6.93
N ALA A 193 -7.26 23.52 8.04
CA ALA A 193 -8.44 24.39 8.04
C ALA A 193 -8.07 25.76 7.48
N GLU A 194 -8.93 26.36 6.65
CA GLU A 194 -8.74 27.73 6.14
C GLU A 194 -9.86 28.62 6.68
N PRO A 195 -9.54 29.76 7.34
CA PRO A 195 -10.55 30.58 8.03
C PRO A 195 -11.74 31.03 7.15
N GLU A 196 -11.51 31.17 5.85
CA GLU A 196 -12.51 31.66 4.89
C GLU A 196 -13.32 30.55 4.20
N ILE A 197 -13.03 29.26 4.49
CA ILE A 197 -13.77 28.13 3.92
C ILE A 197 -14.49 27.37 5.02
N ALA A 198 -15.81 27.22 4.87
CA ALA A 198 -16.65 26.45 5.79
C ALA A 198 -16.52 24.93 5.60
N VAL A 199 -15.32 24.38 5.81
CA VAL A 199 -15.01 22.94 5.84
C VAL A 199 -14.04 22.63 6.98
N ASN A 200 -13.88 21.36 7.36
CA ASN A 200 -12.92 20.98 8.40
C ASN A 200 -11.48 21.16 7.92
N THR A 201 -11.12 20.54 6.79
CA THR A 201 -9.78 20.61 6.21
C THR A 201 -9.81 20.52 4.69
N SER A 202 -8.88 21.23 4.06
CA SER A 202 -8.51 21.09 2.65
C SER A 202 -7.05 20.63 2.54
N LEU A 203 -6.63 20.18 1.36
CA LEU A 203 -5.24 19.80 1.11
C LEU A 203 -4.44 20.95 0.51
N TYR A 204 -3.22 21.12 1.02
CA TYR A 204 -2.27 22.13 0.57
C TYR A 204 -0.96 21.49 0.17
N ILE A 205 -0.26 22.14 -0.75
CA ILE A 205 1.10 21.81 -1.14
C ILE A 205 1.98 23.06 -1.08
N ALA A 206 3.22 22.89 -0.64
CA ALA A 206 4.25 23.92 -0.69
C ALA A 206 5.62 23.29 -0.94
N GLU A 207 6.54 24.05 -1.51
CA GLU A 207 7.93 23.63 -1.61
C GLU A 207 8.67 23.86 -0.29
N MET A 208 9.57 22.94 0.05
CA MET A 208 10.38 22.97 1.26
C MET A 208 11.77 23.54 1.01
N ASN A 209 12.30 24.32 1.95
CA ASN A 209 13.71 24.75 2.02
C ASN A 209 14.52 23.93 3.02
N THR A 210 13.89 23.37 4.05
CA THR A 210 14.48 22.36 4.93
C THR A 210 13.45 21.26 5.18
N PRO A 211 13.82 20.08 5.69
CA PRO A 211 12.84 19.06 6.09
C PRO A 211 11.85 19.49 7.20
N TRP A 212 11.93 20.70 7.73
CA TRP A 212 11.03 21.21 8.78
C TRP A 212 10.53 22.64 8.49
N SER A 213 10.68 23.14 7.26
CA SER A 213 10.14 24.44 6.86
C SER A 213 9.76 24.50 5.38
N ILE A 214 8.73 25.29 5.09
CA ILE A 214 8.27 25.60 3.73
C ILE A 214 8.80 26.96 3.29
N ARG A 215 9.02 27.12 1.98
CA ARG A 215 9.57 28.36 1.38
C ARG A 215 8.60 29.09 0.46
N THR A 216 7.55 28.42 0.00
CA THR A 216 6.51 29.00 -0.85
C THR A 216 5.23 29.17 -0.06
N LYS A 217 4.36 30.06 -0.53
CA LYS A 217 2.97 30.12 -0.05
C LYS A 217 2.28 28.76 -0.25
N PRO A 218 1.45 28.30 0.70
CA PRO A 218 0.59 27.14 0.52
C PRO A 218 -0.31 27.30 -0.71
N VAL A 219 -0.42 26.24 -1.51
CA VAL A 219 -1.36 26.16 -2.64
C VAL A 219 -2.43 25.13 -2.31
N ARG A 220 -3.69 25.56 -2.24
CA ARG A 220 -4.83 24.66 -2.06
C ARG A 220 -5.04 23.82 -3.32
N ILE A 221 -5.00 22.50 -3.19
CA ILE A 221 -5.11 21.56 -4.32
C ILE A 221 -6.37 20.69 -4.26
N ALA A 222 -7.01 20.59 -3.10
CA ALA A 222 -8.32 19.94 -2.96
C ALA A 222 -9.11 20.51 -1.78
N THR A 223 -10.42 20.62 -1.98
CA THR A 223 -11.39 20.97 -0.94
C THR A 223 -12.54 19.95 -0.99
N PRO A 224 -13.04 19.48 0.17
CA PRO A 224 -14.16 18.53 0.22
C PRO A 224 -15.43 19.19 -0.31
N THR A 225 -15.93 18.69 -1.44
CA THR A 225 -17.10 19.26 -2.13
C THR A 225 -18.04 18.19 -2.66
N ARG A 226 -17.59 16.93 -2.77
CA ARG A 226 -18.41 15.80 -3.18
C ARG A 226 -19.18 15.24 -1.98
N ALA A 227 -20.35 14.68 -2.23
CA ALA A 227 -21.20 14.11 -1.17
C ALA A 227 -20.50 12.98 -0.38
N TRP A 228 -19.57 12.25 -1.00
CA TRP A 228 -18.76 11.23 -0.32
C TRP A 228 -17.59 11.81 0.50
N GLU A 229 -17.25 13.09 0.32
CA GLU A 229 -16.20 13.78 1.08
C GLU A 229 -16.72 14.48 2.34
N THR A 230 -18.05 14.64 2.45
CA THR A 230 -18.69 15.50 3.46
C THR A 230 -19.63 14.74 4.39
N GLN A 231 -19.48 13.42 4.51
CA GLN A 231 -20.37 12.64 5.38
C GLN A 231 -19.88 12.68 6.82
N GLY A 232 -20.67 13.31 7.69
CA GLY A 232 -20.31 13.56 9.08
C GLY A 232 -19.46 14.82 9.24
N PHE A 233 -18.33 14.89 8.54
CA PHE A 233 -17.45 16.05 8.49
C PHE A 233 -17.02 16.34 7.04
N ALA A 234 -16.76 17.60 6.70
CA ALA A 234 -16.25 18.01 5.39
C ALA A 234 -14.72 17.99 5.43
N VAL A 235 -14.13 16.83 5.10
CA VAL A 235 -12.71 16.53 5.34
C VAL A 235 -12.02 16.12 4.05
N ASN A 236 -10.86 16.72 3.77
CA ASN A 236 -9.81 16.08 2.98
C ASN A 236 -8.54 16.05 3.85
N GLU A 237 -8.07 14.86 4.21
CA GLU A 237 -6.93 14.64 5.12
C GLU A 237 -6.04 13.47 4.68
N GLY A 238 -5.02 13.10 5.46
CA GLY A 238 -4.14 11.95 5.19
C GLY A 238 -3.61 11.87 3.75
N PRO A 239 -2.95 12.92 3.21
CA PRO A 239 -2.40 12.88 1.87
C PRO A 239 -1.24 11.88 1.77
N ALA A 240 -1.19 11.09 0.69
CA ALA A 240 -0.06 10.22 0.37
C ALA A 240 0.27 10.27 -1.11
N VAL A 241 1.57 10.30 -1.44
CA VAL A 241 2.03 10.59 -2.80
C VAL A 241 2.76 9.40 -3.42
N LEU A 242 2.46 9.13 -4.69
CA LEU A 242 3.11 8.12 -5.53
C LEU A 242 3.44 8.72 -6.89
N VAL A 243 4.74 8.84 -7.20
CA VAL A 243 5.23 9.33 -8.50
C VAL A 243 5.53 8.13 -9.40
N ARG A 244 4.71 7.92 -10.43
CA ARG A 244 4.81 6.74 -11.30
C ARG A 244 4.18 7.00 -12.65
N ASN A 245 4.65 6.31 -13.70
CA ASN A 245 4.05 6.34 -15.04
C ASN A 245 3.82 7.76 -15.58
N GLY A 246 4.82 8.63 -15.40
CA GLY A 246 4.80 10.03 -15.87
C GLY A 246 3.84 10.95 -15.11
N ARG A 247 3.30 10.53 -13.96
CA ARG A 247 2.33 11.28 -13.16
C ARG A 247 2.68 11.31 -11.69
N VAL A 248 2.10 12.28 -10.99
CA VAL A 248 2.04 12.34 -9.54
C VAL A 248 0.61 11.99 -9.12
N PHE A 249 0.46 10.88 -8.41
CA PHE A 249 -0.79 10.46 -7.81
C PHE A 249 -0.77 10.84 -6.33
N LEU A 250 -1.78 11.57 -5.87
CA LEU A 250 -1.92 11.98 -4.48
C LEU A 250 -3.26 11.45 -3.97
N THR A 251 -3.22 10.40 -3.18
CA THR A 251 -4.40 9.93 -2.47
C THR A 251 -4.63 10.77 -1.23
N PHE A 252 -5.88 10.85 -0.79
CA PHE A 252 -6.28 11.52 0.43
C PHE A 252 -7.49 10.81 1.02
N SER A 253 -7.77 11.01 2.29
CA SER A 253 -8.95 10.46 2.96
C SER A 253 -10.03 11.52 3.16
N ALA A 254 -11.28 11.10 3.23
CA ALA A 254 -12.41 12.01 3.33
C ALA A 254 -13.55 11.46 4.20
N SER A 255 -14.49 12.35 4.56
CA SER A 255 -15.59 12.09 5.52
C SER A 255 -15.11 11.76 6.95
N ALA A 256 -16.04 11.46 7.85
CA ALA A 256 -15.72 11.05 9.22
C ALA A 256 -14.97 9.71 9.27
N THR A 257 -14.17 9.50 10.31
CA THR A 257 -13.33 8.30 10.56
C THR A 257 -14.12 7.07 11.02
N ASP A 258 -15.35 6.90 10.52
CA ASP A 258 -16.21 5.72 10.71
C ASP A 258 -16.32 4.91 9.40
N ALA A 259 -17.37 4.09 9.23
CA ALA A 259 -17.56 3.30 8.01
C ALA A 259 -17.70 4.12 6.71
N ARG A 260 -17.86 5.44 6.80
CA ARG A 260 -17.94 6.37 5.67
C ARG A 260 -16.56 6.85 5.19
N TYR A 261 -15.52 6.63 6.00
CA TYR A 261 -14.16 6.98 5.65
C TYR A 261 -13.73 6.26 4.37
N CYS A 262 -13.12 7.01 3.45
CA CYS A 262 -12.73 6.50 2.13
C CYS A 262 -11.61 7.33 1.53
N MET A 263 -11.01 6.83 0.46
CA MET A 263 -9.91 7.50 -0.23
C MET A 263 -10.36 8.17 -1.53
N GLY A 264 -9.97 9.42 -1.72
CA GLY A 264 -9.96 10.13 -2.99
C GLY A 264 -8.60 10.07 -3.69
N LEU A 265 -8.55 10.61 -4.91
CA LEU A 265 -7.32 10.70 -5.71
C LEU A 265 -7.25 12.01 -6.47
N LEU A 266 -6.12 12.71 -6.36
CA LEU A 266 -5.68 13.76 -7.26
C LEU A 266 -4.60 13.21 -8.20
N THR A 267 -4.62 13.64 -9.45
CA THR A 267 -3.60 13.30 -10.45
C THR A 267 -3.05 14.57 -11.08
N ALA A 268 -1.72 14.67 -11.15
CA ALA A 268 -1.02 15.69 -11.95
C ALA A 268 -0.04 15.02 -12.91
N ASP A 269 0.21 15.66 -14.05
CA ASP A 269 1.33 15.29 -14.91
C ASP A 269 2.66 15.56 -14.18
N ALA A 270 3.63 14.65 -14.28
CA ALA A 270 4.91 14.80 -13.58
C ALA A 270 5.75 15.98 -14.10
N GLY A 271 5.53 16.44 -15.33
CA GLY A 271 6.16 17.64 -15.87
C GLY A 271 5.44 18.95 -15.51
N ALA A 272 4.25 18.89 -14.90
CA ALA A 272 3.46 20.07 -14.57
C ALA A 272 4.02 20.86 -13.39
N ASN A 273 3.59 22.12 -13.26
CA ASN A 273 3.83 22.90 -12.06
C ASN A 273 2.92 22.41 -10.93
N LEU A 274 3.46 21.62 -10.00
CA LEU A 274 2.71 21.07 -8.87
C LEU A 274 2.19 22.14 -7.88
N LEU A 275 2.74 23.36 -7.95
CA LEU A 275 2.28 24.53 -7.19
C LEU A 275 1.24 25.38 -7.95
N ASP A 276 0.65 24.85 -9.04
CA ASP A 276 -0.56 25.40 -9.66
C ASP A 276 -1.72 24.44 -9.38
N ASN A 277 -2.79 24.93 -8.74
CA ASN A 277 -3.95 24.10 -8.42
C ASN A 277 -4.59 23.46 -9.67
N ARG A 278 -4.46 24.10 -10.83
CA ARG A 278 -5.03 23.62 -12.10
C ARG A 278 -4.29 22.43 -12.68
N SER A 279 -3.08 22.14 -12.19
CA SER A 279 -2.33 20.93 -12.55
C SER A 279 -2.94 19.66 -11.97
N TRP A 280 -3.80 19.78 -10.96
CA TRP A 280 -4.38 18.66 -10.23
C TRP A 280 -5.80 18.38 -10.69
N VAL A 281 -6.05 17.14 -11.11
CA VAL A 281 -7.38 16.64 -11.46
C VAL A 281 -7.86 15.72 -10.35
N LYS A 282 -8.98 16.06 -9.71
CA LYS A 282 -9.66 15.22 -8.70
C LYS A 282 -10.52 14.16 -9.39
N THR A 283 -10.28 12.88 -9.09
CA THR A 283 -11.16 11.77 -9.51
C THR A 283 -12.57 11.98 -8.91
N PRO A 284 -13.66 11.90 -9.70
CA PRO A 284 -15.01 12.21 -9.21
C PRO A 284 -15.51 11.30 -8.09
N ASP A 285 -15.20 10.01 -8.18
CA ASP A 285 -15.63 8.96 -7.25
C ASP A 285 -14.47 8.53 -6.35
N PRO A 286 -14.76 8.02 -5.13
CA PRO A 286 -13.71 7.50 -4.26
C PRO A 286 -13.05 6.28 -4.90
N VAL A 287 -11.73 6.16 -4.70
CA VAL A 287 -10.90 5.09 -5.28
C VAL A 287 -10.76 3.89 -4.36
N PHE A 288 -11.11 4.03 -3.08
CA PHE A 288 -11.07 2.96 -2.09
C PHE A 288 -12.10 3.23 -0.98
N VAL A 289 -13.01 2.28 -0.76
CA VAL A 289 -14.18 2.45 0.10
C VAL A 289 -14.43 1.21 0.95
N THR A 290 -15.31 1.35 1.94
CA THR A 290 -15.89 0.23 2.68
C THR A 290 -16.35 -0.90 1.76
N SER A 291 -16.02 -2.12 2.15
CA SER A 291 -16.52 -3.35 1.55
C SER A 291 -17.18 -4.20 2.61
N GLU A 292 -18.52 -4.18 2.63
CA GLU A 292 -19.31 -4.99 3.57
C GLU A 292 -19.08 -6.50 3.36
N ARG A 293 -18.86 -6.90 2.11
CA ARG A 293 -18.62 -8.31 1.73
C ARG A 293 -17.32 -8.86 2.29
N THR A 294 -16.27 -8.04 2.32
CA THR A 294 -14.97 -8.41 2.93
C THR A 294 -14.86 -7.95 4.38
N LYS A 295 -15.93 -7.34 4.94
CA LYS A 295 -16.02 -6.81 6.30
C LYS A 295 -14.88 -5.84 6.63
N ARG A 296 -14.62 -4.91 5.73
CA ARG A 296 -13.62 -3.86 5.92
C ARG A 296 -14.31 -2.52 5.80
N TYR A 297 -14.32 -1.77 6.90
CA TYR A 297 -15.09 -0.55 7.05
C TYR A 297 -14.18 0.64 7.29
N GLY A 298 -14.46 1.74 6.59
CA GLY A 298 -13.73 2.99 6.72
C GLY A 298 -12.24 2.91 6.33
N PRO A 299 -11.87 2.35 5.16
CA PRO A 299 -10.47 2.28 4.78
C PRO A 299 -9.90 3.66 4.42
N GLY A 300 -8.77 4.03 5.01
CA GLY A 300 -8.14 5.31 4.70
C GLY A 300 -6.83 5.54 5.45
N HIS A 301 -6.44 6.82 5.48
CA HIS A 301 -5.16 7.37 5.91
C HIS A 301 -4.01 6.47 5.44
N ASN A 302 -3.89 6.36 4.12
CA ASN A 302 -2.98 5.40 3.53
C ASN A 302 -1.56 5.95 3.44
N SER A 303 -0.61 5.05 3.24
CA SER A 303 0.72 5.35 2.71
C SER A 303 1.08 4.33 1.62
N PHE A 304 2.25 4.50 1.01
CA PHE A 304 2.76 3.59 -0.01
C PHE A 304 4.17 3.12 0.36
N THR A 305 4.42 1.85 0.09
CA THR A 305 5.78 1.28 0.10
C THR A 305 5.94 0.32 -1.08
N VAL A 306 7.05 -0.41 -1.11
CA VAL A 306 7.35 -1.43 -2.10
C VAL A 306 7.56 -2.77 -1.41
N ALA A 307 7.18 -3.87 -2.04
CA ALA A 307 7.42 -5.21 -1.52
C ALA A 307 8.92 -5.58 -1.57
N GLU A 308 9.26 -6.74 -1.01
CA GLU A 308 10.62 -7.27 -0.92
C GLU A 308 11.29 -7.51 -2.28
N ASP A 309 10.51 -7.57 -3.37
CA ASP A 309 11.03 -7.65 -4.74
C ASP A 309 11.54 -6.31 -5.29
N GLY A 310 11.32 -5.20 -4.56
CA GLY A 310 11.74 -3.86 -4.93
C GLY A 310 10.96 -3.23 -6.09
N VAL A 311 9.88 -3.85 -6.58
CA VAL A 311 9.12 -3.36 -7.75
C VAL A 311 7.60 -3.39 -7.59
N THR A 312 7.08 -4.24 -6.71
CA THR A 312 5.63 -4.37 -6.44
C THR A 312 5.20 -3.29 -5.46
N ASP A 313 4.37 -2.34 -5.90
CA ASP A 313 3.82 -1.31 -5.02
C ASP A 313 2.83 -1.91 -4.01
N VAL A 314 2.89 -1.43 -2.78
CA VAL A 314 2.06 -1.88 -1.67
C VAL A 314 1.26 -0.70 -1.14
N LEU A 315 -0.05 -0.85 -1.11
CA LEU A 315 -0.95 0.05 -0.39
C LEU A 315 -0.93 -0.34 1.09
N VAL A 316 -0.62 0.63 1.95
CA VAL A 316 -0.68 0.50 3.42
C VAL A 316 -1.82 1.39 3.89
N TYR A 317 -2.74 0.89 4.71
CA TYR A 317 -3.92 1.64 5.15
C TYR A 317 -4.46 1.12 6.46
N HIS A 318 -5.35 1.87 7.12
CA HIS A 318 -6.13 1.32 8.23
C HIS A 318 -7.58 1.06 7.84
N ALA A 319 -8.23 0.09 8.48
CA ALA A 319 -9.68 -0.12 8.42
C ALA A 319 -10.17 -0.88 9.66
N ARG A 320 -11.47 -0.77 9.96
CA ARG A 320 -12.14 -1.57 11.02
C ARG A 320 -12.74 -2.86 10.47
N ASP A 321 -12.97 -3.81 11.36
CA ASP A 321 -13.64 -5.09 11.08
C ASP A 321 -15.17 -5.03 11.24
N TYR A 322 -15.69 -3.91 11.73
CA TYR A 322 -17.11 -3.68 11.97
C TYR A 322 -17.54 -2.28 11.52
N ARG A 323 -18.82 -2.16 11.21
CA ARG A 323 -19.43 -0.96 10.63
C ARG A 323 -19.73 0.11 11.67
N ASP A 324 -20.48 -0.27 12.69
CA ASP A 324 -21.09 0.67 13.62
C ASP A 324 -20.22 0.78 14.88
N ILE A 325 -19.89 2.01 15.25
CA ILE A 325 -19.04 2.33 16.39
C ILE A 325 -19.91 2.81 17.55
N THR A 326 -19.63 2.32 18.75
CA THR A 326 -20.27 2.81 19.98
C THR A 326 -19.43 3.95 20.56
N GLY A 327 -19.98 5.16 20.63
CA GLY A 327 -19.29 6.35 21.13
C GLY A 327 -18.59 7.14 20.03
N ASP A 328 -17.62 7.97 20.41
CA ASP A 328 -16.83 8.77 19.47
C ASP A 328 -15.84 7.88 18.69
N PRO A 329 -15.92 7.84 17.34
CA PRO A 329 -15.00 7.09 16.49
C PRO A 329 -13.52 7.37 16.73
N LEU A 330 -13.17 8.56 17.23
CA LEU A 330 -11.78 8.91 17.56
C LEU A 330 -11.21 8.04 18.69
N TYR A 331 -12.02 7.65 19.67
CA TYR A 331 -11.58 6.89 20.84
C TYR A 331 -11.86 5.39 20.74
N ASP A 332 -12.44 4.93 19.63
CA ASP A 332 -12.50 3.52 19.28
C ASP A 332 -11.10 3.05 18.79
N PRO A 333 -10.44 2.13 19.51
CA PRO A 333 -9.04 1.77 19.25
C PRO A 333 -8.87 0.80 18.08
N ASN A 334 -9.96 0.35 17.45
CA ASN A 334 -9.95 -0.84 16.58
C ASN A 334 -9.78 -0.52 15.09
N ARG A 335 -9.14 0.62 14.78
CA ARG A 335 -8.50 0.79 13.48
C ARG A 335 -7.24 -0.08 13.44
N HIS A 336 -7.12 -0.89 12.40
CA HIS A 336 -6.01 -1.83 12.26
C HIS A 336 -5.26 -1.57 10.98
N THR A 337 -3.93 -1.63 11.04
CA THR A 337 -3.04 -1.49 9.88
C THR A 337 -3.14 -2.72 8.99
N ARG A 338 -3.26 -2.50 7.68
CA ARG A 338 -3.40 -3.53 6.65
C ARG A 338 -2.54 -3.16 5.45
N VAL A 339 -2.19 -4.19 4.68
CA VAL A 339 -1.43 -4.03 3.44
C VAL A 339 -2.05 -4.86 2.32
N GLN A 340 -2.01 -4.34 1.10
CA GLN A 340 -2.35 -5.10 -0.09
C GLN A 340 -1.53 -4.64 -1.30
N ARG A 341 -1.39 -5.51 -2.29
CA ARG A 341 -0.74 -5.14 -3.55
C ARG A 341 -1.56 -4.07 -4.27
N LEU A 342 -0.87 -3.00 -4.69
CA LEU A 342 -1.44 -2.00 -5.59
C LEU A 342 -1.19 -2.44 -7.04
N TYR A 343 -2.24 -2.43 -7.85
CA TYR A 343 -2.17 -2.77 -9.27
C TYR A 343 -2.19 -1.50 -10.13
N TRP A 344 -1.97 -1.68 -11.43
CA TRP A 344 -1.95 -0.58 -12.39
C TRP A 344 -2.87 -0.89 -13.57
N HIS A 345 -3.67 0.10 -13.96
CA HIS A 345 -4.40 0.08 -15.21
C HIS A 345 -3.43 0.12 -16.40
N GLY A 346 -3.92 -0.29 -17.58
CA GLY A 346 -3.14 -0.22 -18.82
C GLY A 346 -2.76 1.21 -19.24
N ASP A 347 -3.52 2.21 -18.79
CA ASP A 347 -3.20 3.64 -18.96
C ASP A 347 -2.23 4.17 -17.88
N GLY A 348 -1.76 3.31 -16.97
CA GLY A 348 -0.82 3.61 -15.91
C GLY A 348 -1.39 4.34 -14.68
N SER A 349 -2.71 4.48 -14.55
CA SER A 349 -3.35 4.91 -13.29
C SER A 349 -3.37 3.78 -12.24
N PRO A 350 -3.32 4.10 -10.93
CA PRO A 350 -3.35 3.09 -9.87
C PRO A 350 -4.72 2.42 -9.77
N LEU A 351 -4.70 1.13 -9.50
CA LEU A 351 -5.88 0.29 -9.35
C LEU A 351 -5.88 -0.36 -7.96
N PHE A 352 -6.65 0.25 -7.04
CA PHE A 352 -6.69 -0.11 -5.62
C PHE A 352 -7.52 -1.37 -5.35
N GLY A 353 -8.55 -1.63 -6.16
CA GLY A 353 -9.50 -2.70 -5.93
C GLY A 353 -10.40 -2.45 -4.72
N VAL A 354 -10.65 -3.49 -3.93
CA VAL A 354 -11.40 -3.39 -2.66
C VAL A 354 -10.46 -3.72 -1.50
N PRO A 355 -10.77 -3.32 -0.25
CA PRO A 355 -10.07 -3.83 0.91
C PRO A 355 -10.27 -5.34 1.00
N VAL A 356 -9.21 -6.12 0.75
CA VAL A 356 -9.33 -7.54 0.35
C VAL A 356 -9.75 -8.51 1.45
N GLY A 357 -9.74 -8.07 2.72
CA GLY A 357 -10.05 -8.90 3.88
C GLY A 357 -9.08 -10.06 4.10
N GLU A 358 -9.39 -10.88 5.12
CA GLU A 358 -8.61 -12.06 5.50
C GLU A 358 -8.59 -13.15 4.42
N GLY A 359 -7.46 -13.87 4.34
CA GLY A 359 -7.32 -15.05 3.49
C GLY A 359 -5.89 -15.28 3.02
N GLY A 360 -5.65 -16.44 2.40
CA GLY A 360 -4.38 -16.77 1.74
C GLY A 360 -4.11 -15.95 0.47
N PRO A 361 -3.00 -16.15 -0.23
CA PRO A 361 -2.57 -15.29 -1.35
C PRO A 361 -3.61 -15.11 -2.46
N ILE A 362 -3.60 -13.93 -3.08
CA ILE A 362 -4.50 -13.58 -4.18
C ILE A 362 -3.77 -13.82 -5.50
N VAL A 363 -4.46 -14.45 -6.44
CA VAL A 363 -3.99 -14.66 -7.80
C VAL A 363 -5.01 -14.14 -8.80
N ARG A 364 -4.52 -13.76 -9.98
CA ARG A 364 -5.33 -13.55 -11.18
C ARG A 364 -4.97 -14.60 -12.21
N LEU A 365 -5.95 -15.07 -12.97
CA LEU A 365 -5.75 -16.11 -13.98
C LEU A 365 -5.81 -15.48 -15.38
N SER A 366 -4.75 -15.65 -16.18
CA SER A 366 -4.70 -15.22 -17.57
C SER A 366 -4.53 -16.42 -18.50
N PRO A 367 -5.41 -16.68 -19.47
CA PRO A 367 -5.21 -17.77 -20.42
C PRO A 367 -3.89 -17.60 -21.20
N ALA A 368 -3.14 -18.68 -21.40
CA ALA A 368 -1.83 -18.62 -22.06
C ALA A 368 -1.93 -18.12 -23.51
N ASN A 369 -3.07 -18.35 -24.17
CA ASN A 369 -3.38 -17.83 -25.50
C ASN A 369 -3.93 -16.38 -25.52
N ALA A 370 -4.08 -15.74 -24.36
CA ALA A 370 -4.63 -14.39 -24.21
C ALA A 370 -4.01 -13.66 -23.00
N ARG A 371 -2.67 -13.55 -22.97
CA ARG A 371 -1.87 -13.12 -21.81
C ARG A 371 -2.18 -11.73 -21.22
N LYS A 372 -2.91 -10.88 -21.94
CA LYS A 372 -3.35 -9.55 -21.49
C LYS A 372 -4.80 -9.52 -20.99
N ALA A 373 -5.47 -10.66 -21.02
CA ALA A 373 -6.83 -10.84 -20.56
C ALA A 373 -6.85 -11.67 -19.28
N TYR A 374 -7.84 -11.44 -18.45
CA TYR A 374 -7.98 -12.08 -17.15
C TYR A 374 -9.35 -12.73 -17.03
N VAL A 375 -9.38 -13.90 -16.39
CA VAL A 375 -10.60 -14.49 -15.88
C VAL A 375 -11.20 -13.52 -14.86
N ARG A 376 -12.46 -13.16 -15.05
CA ARG A 376 -13.23 -12.31 -14.15
C ARG A 376 -14.69 -12.70 -14.14
N HIS A 377 -15.41 -12.43 -13.06
CA HIS A 377 -16.86 -12.58 -13.05
C HIS A 377 -17.56 -11.28 -13.48
N TRP A 378 -18.70 -11.40 -14.14
CA TRP A 378 -19.64 -10.33 -14.44
C TRP A 378 -21.05 -10.91 -14.31
N GLU A 379 -21.91 -10.27 -13.51
CA GLU A 379 -23.21 -10.87 -13.12
C GLU A 379 -23.06 -12.33 -12.67
N TYR A 380 -22.00 -12.58 -11.87
CA TYR A 380 -21.59 -13.90 -11.36
C TYR A 380 -21.07 -14.90 -12.39
N VAL A 381 -21.19 -14.67 -13.69
CA VAL A 381 -20.69 -15.57 -14.74
C VAL A 381 -19.22 -15.28 -15.06
N LEU A 382 -18.39 -16.32 -15.15
CA LEU A 382 -16.98 -16.17 -15.51
C LEU A 382 -16.78 -15.96 -17.02
N ARG A 383 -15.96 -14.96 -17.32
CA ARG A 383 -15.54 -14.57 -18.67
C ARG A 383 -14.07 -14.17 -18.65
N VAL A 384 -13.50 -13.92 -19.83
CA VAL A 384 -12.11 -13.51 -20.02
C VAL A 384 -12.09 -12.14 -20.70
N ASP A 385 -11.67 -11.12 -19.98
CA ASP A 385 -11.67 -9.73 -20.45
C ASP A 385 -10.28 -9.08 -20.35
N THR A 386 -9.99 -8.18 -21.28
CA THR A 386 -8.85 -7.25 -21.17
C THR A 386 -9.26 -5.99 -20.41
N GLY A 387 -8.32 -5.33 -19.73
CA GLY A 387 -8.56 -4.01 -19.14
C GLY A 387 -9.60 -3.98 -18.02
N VAL A 388 -9.73 -5.09 -17.26
CA VAL A 388 -10.65 -5.22 -16.11
C VAL A 388 -10.42 -4.08 -15.12
N ARG A 389 -11.41 -3.18 -14.99
CA ARG A 389 -11.36 -2.03 -14.08
C ARG A 389 -11.79 -2.39 -12.67
N GLU A 390 -12.77 -3.28 -12.55
CA GLU A 390 -13.21 -3.85 -11.28
C GLU A 390 -12.25 -4.97 -10.87
N LEU A 391 -11.06 -4.60 -10.39
CA LEU A 391 -9.95 -5.52 -10.12
C LEU A 391 -10.38 -6.79 -9.40
N ALA A 392 -11.19 -6.62 -8.35
CA ALA A 392 -11.58 -7.70 -7.46
C ALA A 392 -12.45 -8.76 -8.14
N ASP A 393 -13.07 -8.45 -9.29
CA ASP A 393 -13.78 -9.45 -10.11
C ASP A 393 -12.84 -10.48 -10.72
N SER A 394 -11.57 -10.09 -10.90
CA SER A 394 -10.53 -10.93 -11.49
C SER A 394 -9.56 -11.52 -10.47
N GLN A 395 -9.85 -11.35 -9.18
CA GLN A 395 -9.01 -11.82 -8.08
C GLN A 395 -9.65 -13.01 -7.39
N PHE A 396 -8.86 -14.08 -7.26
CA PHE A 396 -9.29 -15.32 -6.63
C PHE A 396 -8.25 -15.76 -5.61
N ARG A 397 -8.70 -16.54 -4.63
CA ARG A 397 -7.82 -17.28 -3.72
C ARG A 397 -8.03 -18.76 -3.97
N PHE A 398 -6.95 -19.49 -4.19
CA PHE A 398 -7.02 -20.94 -4.10
C PHE A 398 -7.13 -21.36 -2.63
N VAL A 399 -8.10 -22.20 -2.34
CA VAL A 399 -8.38 -22.73 -0.99
C VAL A 399 -8.53 -24.24 -1.06
N PRO A 400 -8.45 -24.97 0.08
CA PRO A 400 -8.75 -26.40 0.11
C PRO A 400 -10.07 -26.72 -0.60
N GLY A 401 -10.06 -27.80 -1.40
CA GLY A 401 -11.19 -28.23 -2.20
C GLY A 401 -12.43 -28.51 -1.37
N LEU A 402 -13.58 -27.99 -1.78
CA LEU A 402 -14.83 -28.22 -1.08
C LEU A 402 -15.28 -29.68 -1.15
N ALA A 403 -14.80 -30.43 -2.16
CA ALA A 403 -15.11 -31.85 -2.36
C ALA A 403 -14.19 -32.81 -1.56
N GLY A 404 -13.21 -32.31 -0.82
CA GLY A 404 -12.29 -33.12 -0.03
C GLY A 404 -10.83 -33.05 -0.47
N THR A 405 -10.05 -34.06 -0.06
CA THR A 405 -8.59 -34.05 -0.18
C THR A 405 -8.10 -34.14 -1.63
N GLY A 406 -6.95 -33.50 -1.92
CA GLY A 406 -6.33 -33.54 -3.25
C GLY A 406 -7.01 -32.66 -4.32
N THR A 407 -7.93 -31.79 -3.92
CA THR A 407 -8.55 -30.78 -4.79
C THR A 407 -8.44 -29.39 -4.16
N GLU A 408 -8.66 -28.37 -4.96
CA GLU A 408 -8.71 -26.96 -4.57
C GLU A 408 -9.97 -26.31 -5.11
N SER A 409 -10.44 -25.25 -4.44
CA SER A 409 -11.52 -24.40 -4.96
C SER A 409 -11.00 -23.00 -5.17
N LEU A 410 -11.56 -22.28 -6.15
CA LEU A 410 -11.23 -20.88 -6.38
C LEU A 410 -12.30 -20.03 -5.72
N ARG A 411 -11.94 -19.34 -4.63
CA ARG A 411 -12.82 -18.43 -3.90
C ARG A 411 -12.69 -17.02 -4.47
N SER A 412 -13.81 -16.34 -4.70
CA SER A 412 -13.79 -14.93 -5.12
C SER A 412 -13.28 -14.03 -4.00
N VAL A 413 -12.51 -12.98 -4.33
CA VAL A 413 -12.03 -12.01 -3.33
C VAL A 413 -13.13 -11.03 -2.91
N ASN A 414 -13.91 -10.48 -3.85
CA ASN A 414 -15.00 -9.55 -3.52
C ASN A 414 -16.31 -10.24 -3.10
N PHE A 415 -16.43 -11.56 -3.28
CA PHE A 415 -17.52 -12.38 -2.75
C PHE A 415 -16.95 -13.58 -1.98
N PRO A 416 -16.51 -13.38 -0.72
CA PRO A 416 -15.83 -14.44 0.04
C PRO A 416 -16.70 -15.68 0.33
N ASP A 417 -18.02 -15.56 0.20
CA ASP A 417 -18.96 -16.67 0.32
C ASP A 417 -19.11 -17.51 -0.96
N ARG A 418 -18.47 -17.09 -2.07
CA ARG A 418 -18.66 -17.68 -3.41
C ARG A 418 -17.41 -18.31 -4.00
N TYR A 419 -17.62 -19.39 -4.73
CA TYR A 419 -16.60 -20.20 -5.37
C TYR A 419 -16.90 -20.41 -6.84
N VAL A 420 -15.85 -20.54 -7.65
CA VAL A 420 -15.96 -20.94 -9.05
C VAL A 420 -16.57 -22.33 -9.14
N ARG A 421 -17.70 -22.45 -9.85
CA ARG A 421 -18.46 -23.68 -10.03
C ARG A 421 -18.98 -23.79 -11.46
N VAL A 422 -19.10 -25.03 -11.92
CA VAL A 422 -19.71 -25.38 -13.20
C VAL A 422 -21.18 -25.77 -12.97
N VAL A 423 -22.11 -25.07 -13.61
CA VAL A 423 -23.56 -25.36 -13.55
C VAL A 423 -24.11 -25.34 -14.96
N ASP A 424 -24.65 -26.46 -15.43
CA ASP A 424 -25.23 -26.62 -16.76
C ASP A 424 -24.32 -26.10 -17.89
N GLY A 425 -23.01 -26.38 -17.79
CA GLY A 425 -21.99 -25.95 -18.74
C GLY A 425 -21.53 -24.49 -18.61
N THR A 426 -22.17 -23.70 -17.74
CA THR A 426 -21.79 -22.32 -17.41
C THR A 426 -20.83 -22.31 -16.22
N VAL A 427 -19.72 -21.57 -16.33
CA VAL A 427 -18.79 -21.37 -15.22
C VAL A 427 -19.14 -20.05 -14.53
N GLN A 428 -19.40 -20.10 -13.23
CA GLN A 428 -19.88 -18.97 -12.43
C GLN A 428 -19.38 -19.00 -11.00
N ILE A 429 -19.56 -17.90 -10.25
CA ILE A 429 -19.29 -17.85 -8.81
C ILE A 429 -20.59 -17.99 -8.00
N VAL A 430 -20.68 -19.03 -7.17
CA VAL A 430 -21.86 -19.30 -6.32
C VAL A 430 -21.49 -19.72 -4.90
N PRO A 431 -22.38 -19.54 -3.92
CA PRO A 431 -22.22 -20.14 -2.61
C PRO A 431 -22.25 -21.67 -2.72
N VAL A 432 -21.28 -22.33 -2.08
CA VAL A 432 -21.18 -23.79 -2.05
C VAL A 432 -20.70 -24.21 -0.66
N ALA A 433 -21.41 -25.14 -0.03
CA ALA A 433 -21.01 -25.71 1.25
C ALA A 433 -19.97 -26.81 1.05
N ALA A 434 -18.97 -26.87 1.93
CA ALA A 434 -17.99 -27.96 1.92
C ALA A 434 -18.68 -29.31 2.16
N GLY A 435 -18.29 -30.34 1.39
CA GLY A 435 -18.86 -31.69 1.46
C GLY A 435 -20.26 -31.84 0.85
N SER A 436 -20.85 -30.77 0.29
CA SER A 436 -22.16 -30.89 -0.38
C SER A 436 -22.06 -31.65 -1.71
N PRO A 437 -23.17 -32.19 -2.25
CA PRO A 437 -23.18 -32.85 -3.57
C PRO A 437 -22.62 -31.95 -4.69
N GLU A 438 -22.84 -30.64 -4.59
CA GLU A 438 -22.37 -29.63 -5.54
C GLU A 438 -20.87 -29.36 -5.44
N ALA A 439 -20.22 -29.72 -4.34
CA ALA A 439 -18.83 -29.38 -4.07
C ALA A 439 -17.86 -29.91 -5.13
N THR A 440 -18.15 -31.07 -5.74
CA THR A 440 -17.37 -31.68 -6.82
C THR A 440 -17.35 -30.82 -8.09
N SER A 441 -18.44 -30.08 -8.35
CA SER A 441 -18.55 -29.14 -9.47
C SER A 441 -17.90 -27.77 -9.20
N ALA A 442 -17.45 -27.53 -7.97
CA ALA A 442 -16.74 -26.33 -7.52
C ALA A 442 -15.28 -26.59 -7.12
N SER A 443 -14.82 -27.83 -7.27
CA SER A 443 -13.47 -28.26 -6.90
C SER A 443 -12.68 -28.69 -8.13
N PHE A 444 -11.38 -28.40 -8.14
CA PHE A 444 -10.48 -28.63 -9.25
C PHE A 444 -9.19 -29.30 -8.79
N ARG A 445 -8.61 -30.15 -9.63
CA ARG A 445 -7.21 -30.56 -9.51
C ARG A 445 -6.37 -29.56 -10.29
N ARG A 446 -5.46 -28.86 -9.60
CA ARG A 446 -4.51 -27.93 -10.23
C ARG A 446 -3.33 -28.72 -10.79
N ILE A 447 -3.18 -28.71 -12.11
CA ILE A 447 -2.16 -29.45 -12.84
C ILE A 447 -1.13 -28.48 -13.41
N PRO A 448 0.13 -28.48 -12.92
CA PRO A 448 1.21 -27.68 -13.51
C PRO A 448 1.46 -28.06 -14.98
N ARG A 449 1.81 -27.07 -15.81
CA ARG A 449 2.06 -27.29 -17.25
C ARG A 449 3.53 -27.07 -17.61
N THR A 450 4.03 -27.92 -18.52
CA THR A 450 5.36 -27.78 -19.12
C THR A 450 5.43 -26.44 -19.86
N GLY A 451 6.33 -25.55 -19.45
CA GLY A 451 6.42 -24.18 -19.98
C GLY A 451 5.79 -23.09 -19.07
N GLY A 452 5.24 -23.49 -17.92
CA GLY A 452 4.69 -22.58 -16.92
C GLY A 452 3.15 -22.50 -16.95
N GLY A 453 2.57 -22.00 -15.86
CA GLY A 453 1.12 -21.94 -15.68
C GLY A 453 0.50 -23.25 -15.21
N VAL A 454 -0.84 -23.24 -15.11
CA VAL A 454 -1.63 -24.32 -14.53
C VAL A 454 -2.87 -24.61 -15.36
N SER A 455 -3.29 -25.87 -15.39
CA SER A 455 -4.62 -26.29 -15.85
C SER A 455 -5.48 -26.65 -14.65
N LEU A 456 -6.77 -26.37 -14.73
CA LEU A 456 -7.74 -26.65 -13.66
C LEU A 456 -8.69 -27.73 -14.14
N GLN A 457 -8.43 -28.98 -13.75
CA GLN A 457 -9.25 -30.15 -14.09
C GLN A 457 -10.42 -30.25 -13.12
N LEU A 458 -11.64 -30.44 -13.59
CA LEU A 458 -12.82 -30.55 -12.74
C LEU A 458 -12.75 -31.83 -11.88
N ALA A 459 -13.09 -31.73 -10.59
CA ALA A 459 -13.10 -32.90 -9.71
C ALA A 459 -14.20 -33.90 -10.10
N ALA A 460 -15.35 -33.40 -10.56
CA ALA A 460 -16.49 -34.20 -11.03
C ALA A 460 -16.24 -34.95 -12.35
N ASP A 461 -15.29 -34.49 -13.18
CA ASP A 461 -14.99 -35.11 -14.48
C ASP A 461 -13.50 -34.95 -14.84
N ALA A 462 -12.79 -36.07 -14.83
CA ALA A 462 -11.35 -36.11 -15.13
C ALA A 462 -11.01 -35.78 -16.61
N ALA A 463 -11.98 -35.84 -17.53
CA ALA A 463 -11.76 -35.41 -18.91
C ALA A 463 -11.92 -33.89 -19.10
N ALA A 464 -12.45 -33.19 -18.10
CA ALA A 464 -12.89 -31.81 -18.24
C ALA A 464 -11.98 -30.80 -17.53
N TYR A 465 -11.68 -29.71 -18.20
CA TYR A 465 -10.82 -28.62 -17.74
C TYR A 465 -11.51 -27.27 -17.94
N LEU A 466 -11.22 -26.31 -17.07
CA LEU A 466 -11.51 -24.91 -17.38
C LEU A 466 -10.78 -24.50 -18.66
N ARG A 467 -11.51 -23.90 -19.59
CA ARG A 467 -11.05 -23.60 -20.94
C ARG A 467 -11.53 -22.23 -21.39
N HIS A 468 -10.61 -21.44 -21.91
CA HIS A 468 -10.92 -20.19 -22.61
C HIS A 468 -11.46 -20.47 -24.02
N ASP A 469 -12.59 -19.86 -24.37
CA ASP A 469 -13.19 -19.87 -25.71
C ASP A 469 -13.73 -18.50 -26.10
N ARG A 470 -12.96 -17.75 -26.92
CA ARG A 470 -13.38 -16.46 -27.50
C ARG A 470 -14.02 -15.51 -26.47
N GLY A 471 -13.33 -15.29 -25.34
CA GLY A 471 -13.81 -14.43 -24.24
C GLY A 471 -14.73 -15.11 -23.22
N ARG A 472 -15.19 -16.34 -23.47
CA ARG A 472 -15.94 -17.14 -22.49
C ARG A 472 -15.01 -18.06 -21.72
N LEU A 473 -15.37 -18.33 -20.47
CA LEU A 473 -14.80 -19.43 -19.70
C LEU A 473 -15.80 -20.59 -19.68
N ILE A 474 -15.38 -21.74 -20.19
CA ILE A 474 -16.20 -22.95 -20.32
C ILE A 474 -15.45 -24.14 -19.73
N VAL A 475 -16.11 -25.31 -19.74
CA VAL A 475 -15.47 -26.60 -19.44
C VAL A 475 -15.36 -27.43 -20.71
N GLY A 476 -14.26 -28.14 -20.89
CA GLY A 476 -14.10 -29.09 -22.00
C GLY A 476 -12.80 -29.87 -21.93
N PRO A 477 -12.49 -30.70 -22.95
CA PRO A 477 -11.25 -31.46 -22.98
C PRO A 477 -10.02 -30.55 -22.99
N ALA A 478 -8.88 -31.10 -22.59
CA ALA A 478 -7.59 -30.42 -22.65
C ALA A 478 -7.35 -29.83 -24.06
N ALA A 479 -6.94 -28.56 -24.12
CA ALA A 479 -6.81 -27.83 -25.39
C ALA A 479 -5.60 -26.87 -25.38
N GLY A 480 -4.45 -27.39 -24.97
CA GLY A 480 -3.18 -26.65 -24.96
C GLY A 480 -3.26 -25.34 -24.18
N ASP A 481 -2.89 -24.23 -24.84
CA ASP A 481 -2.87 -22.89 -24.25
C ASP A 481 -4.26 -22.38 -23.84
N ARG A 482 -5.33 -22.94 -24.40
CA ARG A 482 -6.71 -22.56 -24.03
C ARG A 482 -7.14 -23.13 -22.69
N THR A 483 -6.48 -24.19 -22.22
CA THR A 483 -6.70 -24.80 -20.88
C THR A 483 -5.55 -24.51 -19.93
N THR A 484 -4.61 -23.65 -20.31
CA THR A 484 -3.44 -23.28 -19.49
C THR A 484 -3.60 -21.83 -19.06
N PHE A 485 -3.49 -21.57 -17.76
CA PHE A 485 -3.60 -20.25 -17.17
C PHE A 485 -2.29 -19.86 -16.50
N LEU A 486 -1.80 -18.67 -16.84
CA LEU A 486 -0.72 -18.00 -16.14
C LEU A 486 -1.31 -17.32 -14.91
N LEU A 487 -0.64 -17.46 -13.77
CA LEU A 487 -1.01 -16.83 -12.51
C LEU A 487 -0.19 -15.56 -12.31
N SER A 488 -0.81 -14.47 -11.85
CA SER A 488 -0.16 -13.16 -11.64
C SER A 488 -0.69 -12.40 -10.44
#